data_AF-A0A1M6LSQ6-F1
#
_entry.id   AF-A0A1M6LSQ6-F1
#
_cell.length_a   1.000
_cell.length_b   1.000
_cell.length_c   1.000
_cell.angle_alpha   90.00
_cell.angle_beta   90.00
_cell.angle_gamma   90.00
#
_symmetry.space_group_name_H-M   'P 1'
#
loop_
_entity.id
_entity.type
_entity.pdbx_description
1 polymer ?
#
loop_
_entity_poly.entity_id
_entity_poly.type
_entity_poly.pdbx_seq_one_letter_code
_entity_poly.pdbx_strand_id
1 'polypeptide(L)'
;MDTETASGQDGSPEQAVPLWALFVLSATGGLIVGIAAMVARGLLPGSVAWIGDSGAAWAVAAFVAGAAAAGARPWACAVAGLLAPWGAVLGYHGFTPLLWLDGQDLRALLVWTVCAAVAGPLLGLAGHVWRARRGRWRTGAAALLGAVLAAGGAFELIG
;
A
#
# COMPACT_ATOMS: atom_id res chain seq x y z
N MET A 1 59.84 0.52 -15.20
CA MET A 1 59.31 -0.15 -13.98
C MET A 1 57.95 0.46 -13.79
N ASP A 2 57.03 -0.02 -14.62
CA ASP A 2 55.75 0.60 -14.92
C ASP A 2 54.70 -0.31 -14.29
N THR A 3 54.28 0.04 -13.09
CA THR A 3 53.15 -0.62 -12.42
C THR A 3 51.87 0.03 -12.92
N GLU A 4 51.46 -0.35 -14.12
CA GLU A 4 50.13 -0.09 -14.65
C GLU A 4 49.14 -0.95 -13.86
N THR A 5 48.54 -0.34 -12.84
CA THR A 5 47.47 -0.90 -12.03
C THR A 5 46.18 -0.82 -12.84
N ALA A 6 45.98 -1.80 -13.72
CA ALA A 6 44.68 -2.09 -14.31
C ALA A 6 43.77 -2.69 -13.23
N SER A 7 43.31 -1.84 -12.30
CA SER A 7 42.13 -2.15 -11.49
C SER A 7 40.91 -1.99 -12.39
N GLY A 8 40.55 -3.05 -13.09
CA GLY A 8 39.23 -3.21 -13.66
C GLY A 8 38.22 -3.04 -12.53
N GLN A 9 37.63 -1.85 -12.45
CA GLN A 9 36.41 -1.64 -11.68
C GLN A 9 35.32 -2.46 -12.37
N ASP A 10 35.20 -3.71 -11.94
CA ASP A 10 34.03 -4.54 -12.14
C ASP A 10 32.87 -3.90 -11.35
N GLY A 11 32.34 -2.81 -11.91
CA GLY A 11 31.09 -2.21 -11.51
C GLY A 11 29.99 -3.21 -11.81
N SER A 12 29.82 -4.19 -10.92
CA SER A 12 28.62 -5.02 -10.87
C SER A 12 27.44 -4.04 -10.96
N PRO A 13 26.61 -4.11 -12.00
CA PRO A 13 25.47 -3.19 -12.11
C PRO A 13 24.70 -3.34 -10.80
N GLU A 14 24.53 -2.25 -10.05
CA GLU A 14 23.61 -2.23 -8.91
C GLU A 14 22.34 -2.93 -9.38
N GLN A 15 22.08 -4.13 -8.85
CA GLN A 15 21.00 -4.97 -9.35
C GLN A 15 19.70 -4.24 -9.03
N ALA A 16 19.18 -3.53 -10.03
CA ALA A 16 17.90 -2.86 -9.93
C ALA A 16 16.87 -3.95 -9.61
N VAL A 17 16.16 -3.78 -8.49
CA VAL A 17 15.10 -4.70 -8.07
C VAL A 17 14.12 -4.88 -9.23
N PRO A 18 13.89 -6.12 -9.70
CA PRO A 18 13.05 -6.33 -10.87
C PRO A 18 11.60 -5.98 -10.55
N LEU A 19 10.87 -5.43 -11.52
CA LEU A 19 9.49 -4.93 -11.31
C LEU A 19 8.54 -6.01 -10.77
N TRP A 20 8.70 -7.26 -11.20
CA TRP A 20 7.89 -8.37 -10.70
C TRP A 20 8.05 -8.57 -9.18
N ALA A 21 9.26 -8.39 -8.64
CA ALA A 21 9.52 -8.53 -7.22
C ALA A 21 8.84 -7.40 -6.44
N LEU A 22 8.84 -6.17 -6.97
CA LEU A 22 8.09 -5.05 -6.39
C LEU A 22 6.58 -5.32 -6.37
N PHE A 23 6.04 -5.87 -7.46
CA PHE A 23 4.62 -6.20 -7.57
C PHE A 23 4.21 -7.32 -6.61
N VAL A 24 4.99 -8.40 -6.54
CA VAL A 24 4.79 -9.49 -5.59
C VAL A 24 4.89 -8.96 -4.16
N LEU A 25 5.91 -8.16 -3.84
CA LEU A 25 6.06 -7.58 -2.51
C LEU A 25 4.89 -6.67 -2.14
N SER A 26 4.39 -5.87 -3.09
CA SER A 26 3.24 -4.99 -2.87
C SER A 26 1.96 -5.79 -2.61
N ALA A 27 1.71 -6.81 -3.43
CA ALA A 27 0.55 -7.69 -3.27
C ALA A 27 0.60 -8.48 -1.95
N THR A 28 1.74 -9.10 -1.64
CA THR A 28 1.94 -9.88 -0.41
C THR A 28 1.93 -8.99 0.84
N GLY A 29 2.56 -7.81 0.78
CA GLY A 29 2.51 -6.83 1.86
C GLY A 29 1.08 -6.35 2.11
N GLY A 30 0.33 -6.07 1.04
CA GLY A 30 -1.10 -5.79 1.10
C GLY A 30 -1.89 -6.91 1.75
N LEU A 31 -1.66 -8.16 1.34
CA LEU A 31 -2.30 -9.35 1.90
C LEU A 31 -2.09 -9.46 3.42
N ILE A 32 -0.84 -9.28 3.87
CA ILE A 32 -0.50 -9.30 5.30
C ILE A 32 -1.24 -8.19 6.05
N VAL A 33 -1.31 -6.98 5.47
CA VAL A 33 -2.07 -5.85 6.05
C VAL A 33 -3.56 -6.18 6.13
N GLY A 34 -4.13 -6.81 5.10
CA GLY A 34 -5.53 -7.26 5.09
C GLY A 34 -5.84 -8.29 6.17
N ILE A 35 -4.98 -9.30 6.31
CA ILE A 35 -5.10 -10.31 7.37
C ILE A 35 -4.97 -9.67 8.75
N ALA A 36 -3.99 -8.79 8.95
CA ALA A 36 -3.80 -8.09 10.22
C ALA A 36 -5.02 -7.23 10.58
N ALA A 37 -5.61 -6.53 9.61
CA ALA A 37 -6.83 -5.74 9.79
C ALA A 37 -8.02 -6.63 10.20
N MET A 38 -8.14 -7.81 9.59
CA MET A 38 -9.18 -8.79 9.93
C MET A 38 -9.00 -9.35 11.35
N VAL A 39 -7.78 -9.73 11.72
CA VAL A 39 -7.47 -10.21 13.08
C VAL A 39 -7.72 -9.11 14.11
N ALA A 40 -7.34 -7.87 13.79
CA ALA A 40 -7.61 -6.71 14.64
C ALA A 40 -9.12 -6.57 14.87
N ARG A 41 -9.95 -6.64 13.83
CA ARG A 41 -11.42 -6.61 13.98
C ARG A 41 -11.95 -7.70 14.91
N GLY A 42 -11.39 -8.91 14.86
CA GLY A 42 -11.82 -10.03 15.71
C GLY A 42 -11.38 -9.92 17.18
N LEU A 43 -10.29 -9.21 17.46
CA LEU A 43 -9.72 -9.08 18.81
C LEU A 43 -10.08 -7.76 19.51
N LEU A 44 -10.45 -6.73 18.75
CA LEU A 44 -10.69 -5.39 19.25
C LEU A 44 -12.12 -5.24 19.84
N PRO A 45 -12.28 -4.60 21.01
CA PRO A 45 -13.58 -4.18 21.51
C PRO A 45 -14.32 -3.31 20.49
N GLY A 46 -15.66 -3.37 20.46
CA GLY A 46 -16.49 -2.71 19.43
C GLY A 46 -16.22 -1.20 19.21
N SER A 47 -15.65 -0.49 20.19
CA SER A 47 -15.27 0.93 20.08
C SER A 47 -14.00 1.21 19.27
N VAL A 48 -13.20 0.19 18.96
CA VAL A 48 -11.95 0.28 18.17
C VAL A 48 -11.91 -0.71 17.01
N ALA A 49 -12.93 -1.57 16.87
CA ALA A 49 -13.06 -2.53 15.77
C ALA A 49 -13.12 -1.85 14.38
N TRP A 50 -13.60 -0.60 14.31
CA TRP A 50 -13.63 0.22 13.08
C TRP A 50 -12.22 0.48 12.51
N ILE A 51 -11.17 0.46 13.34
CA ILE A 51 -9.79 0.64 12.88
C ILE A 51 -9.39 -0.49 11.93
N GLY A 52 -9.85 -1.72 12.20
CA GLY A 52 -9.65 -2.89 11.36
C GLY A 52 -10.51 -2.89 10.08
N ASP A 53 -11.61 -2.13 10.05
CA ASP A 53 -12.50 -1.98 8.89
C ASP A 53 -12.20 -0.73 8.06
N SER A 54 -11.26 0.09 8.51
CA SER A 54 -10.99 1.38 7.89
C SER A 54 -10.07 1.24 6.67
N GLY A 55 -10.53 1.75 5.52
CA GLY A 55 -9.74 1.86 4.30
C GLY A 55 -8.44 2.68 4.45
N ALA A 56 -8.24 3.31 5.62
CA ALA A 56 -7.03 3.99 6.04
C ALA A 56 -5.79 3.08 6.00
N ALA A 57 -5.86 1.86 6.54
CA ALA A 57 -4.72 0.94 6.54
C ALA A 57 -4.33 0.56 5.10
N TRP A 58 -5.32 0.37 4.23
CA TRP A 58 -5.11 0.01 2.83
C TRP A 58 -4.57 1.20 2.03
N ALA A 59 -5.00 2.42 2.36
CA ALA A 59 -4.48 3.65 1.78
C ALA A 59 -3.00 3.87 2.14
N VAL A 60 -2.61 3.59 3.39
CA VAL A 60 -1.21 3.61 3.83
C VAL A 60 -0.39 2.57 3.07
N ALA A 61 -0.90 1.34 2.93
CA ALA A 61 -0.23 0.30 2.16
C ALA A 61 0.01 0.71 0.70
N ALA A 62 -0.99 1.28 0.03
CA ALA A 62 -0.88 1.81 -1.33
C ALA A 62 0.19 2.90 -1.46
N PHE A 63 0.21 3.85 -0.51
CA PHE A 63 1.18 4.94 -0.48
C PHE A 63 2.62 4.42 -0.25
N VAL A 64 2.81 3.51 0.72
CA VAL A 64 4.12 2.92 1.03
C VAL A 64 4.63 2.09 -0.13
N ALA A 65 3.78 1.31 -0.79
CA ALA A 65 4.14 0.54 -1.99
C ALA A 65 4.65 1.46 -3.12
N GLY A 66 3.96 2.57 -3.37
CA GLY A 66 4.39 3.58 -4.33
C GLY A 66 5.69 4.30 -3.95
N ALA A 67 5.89 4.59 -2.66
CA ALA A 67 7.13 5.18 -2.15
C ALA A 67 8.32 4.22 -2.22
N ALA A 68 8.10 2.93 -1.97
CA ALA A 68 9.12 1.89 -2.11
C ALA A 68 9.52 1.68 -3.58
N ALA A 69 8.56 1.83 -4.51
CA ALA A 69 8.78 1.75 -5.94
C ALA A 69 9.32 3.06 -6.56
N ALA A 70 9.70 4.07 -5.77
CA ALA A 70 10.00 5.41 -6.29
C ALA A 70 11.21 5.49 -7.25
N GLY A 71 12.11 4.50 -7.22
CA GLY A 71 13.19 4.35 -8.20
C GLY A 71 12.75 3.79 -9.55
N ALA A 72 11.53 3.27 -9.66
CA ALA A 72 10.94 2.76 -10.89
C ALA A 72 10.16 3.85 -11.66
N ARG A 73 9.61 3.46 -12.81
CA ARG A 73 8.76 4.34 -13.62
C ARG A 73 7.46 4.70 -12.87
N PRO A 74 6.88 5.90 -13.09
CA PRO A 74 5.65 6.32 -12.39
C PRO A 74 4.47 5.37 -12.55
N TRP A 75 4.30 4.75 -13.72
CA TRP A 75 3.25 3.75 -13.95
C TRP A 75 3.43 2.51 -13.08
N ALA A 76 4.67 2.09 -12.78
CA ALA A 76 4.94 0.95 -11.90
C ALA A 76 4.59 1.29 -10.44
N CYS A 77 4.75 2.55 -10.03
CA CYS A 77 4.33 3.01 -8.70
C CYS A 77 2.81 3.01 -8.57
N ALA A 78 2.09 3.38 -9.63
CA ALA A 78 0.63 3.29 -9.69
C ALA A 78 0.14 1.83 -9.60
N VAL A 79 0.80 0.90 -10.31
CA VAL A 79 0.49 -0.54 -10.26
C VAL A 79 0.82 -1.13 -8.88
N ALA A 80 1.95 -0.77 -8.27
CA ALA A 80 2.28 -1.18 -6.90
C ALA A 80 1.22 -0.67 -5.90
N GLY A 81 0.80 0.59 -6.05
CA GLY A 81 -0.27 1.19 -5.26
C GLY A 81 -1.65 0.58 -5.50
N LEU A 82 -1.90 -0.06 -6.65
CA LEU A 82 -3.11 -0.85 -6.92
C LEU A 82 -3.05 -2.24 -6.27
N LEU A 83 -1.92 -2.92 -6.43
CA LEU A 83 -1.74 -4.30 -5.98
C LEU A 83 -1.76 -4.43 -4.45
N ALA A 84 -1.25 -3.43 -3.72
CA ALA A 84 -1.29 -3.42 -2.27
C ALA A 84 -2.73 -3.44 -1.67
N PRO A 85 -3.63 -2.50 -2.01
CA PRO A 85 -5.00 -2.55 -1.52
C PRO A 85 -5.79 -3.73 -2.11
N TRP A 86 -5.48 -4.21 -3.32
CA TRP A 86 -6.04 -5.47 -3.82
C TRP A 86 -5.65 -6.68 -2.98
N GLY A 87 -4.37 -6.80 -2.62
CA GLY A 87 -3.91 -7.82 -1.69
C GLY A 87 -4.61 -7.71 -0.34
N ALA A 88 -4.80 -6.49 0.17
CA ALA A 88 -5.49 -6.25 1.43
C ALA A 88 -6.98 -6.65 1.38
N VAL A 89 -7.69 -6.33 0.28
CA VAL A 89 -9.06 -6.77 0.05
C VAL A 89 -9.16 -8.30 0.04
N LEU A 90 -8.24 -8.98 -0.65
CA LEU A 90 -8.18 -10.44 -0.68
C LEU A 90 -7.83 -11.04 0.68
N GLY A 91 -6.92 -10.42 1.43
CA GLY A 91 -6.53 -10.89 2.76
C GLY A 91 -7.64 -10.72 3.77
N TYR A 92 -8.33 -9.58 3.73
CA TYR A 92 -9.43 -9.26 4.63
C TYR A 92 -10.68 -10.08 4.29
N HIS A 93 -11.19 -9.97 3.07
CA HIS A 93 -12.41 -10.68 2.69
C HIS A 93 -12.15 -12.17 2.45
N GLY A 94 -11.06 -12.58 1.82
CA GLY A 94 -10.81 -13.99 1.51
C GLY A 94 -10.65 -14.90 2.73
N PHE A 95 -10.15 -14.36 3.86
CA PHE A 95 -9.98 -15.15 5.09
C PHE A 95 -11.18 -15.08 6.05
N THR A 96 -12.09 -14.11 5.92
CA THR A 96 -13.29 -14.04 6.80
C THR A 96 -14.09 -15.33 6.90
N PRO A 97 -14.32 -16.11 5.81
CA PRO A 97 -15.05 -17.38 5.90
C PRO A 97 -14.30 -18.47 6.67
N LEU A 98 -12.95 -18.40 6.71
CA LEU A 98 -12.12 -19.40 7.38
C LEU A 98 -12.12 -19.22 8.91
N LEU A 99 -12.47 -18.04 9.42
CA LEU A 99 -12.48 -17.73 10.85
C LEU A 99 -13.90 -17.59 11.44
N TRP A 100 -14.93 -18.06 10.73
CA TRP A 100 -16.34 -18.00 11.17
C TRP A 100 -16.84 -16.59 11.53
N LEU A 101 -16.24 -15.55 10.93
CA LEU A 101 -16.79 -14.20 10.95
C LEU A 101 -17.95 -14.15 9.95
N ASP A 102 -19.05 -13.46 10.30
CA ASP A 102 -20.27 -13.37 9.48
C ASP A 102 -19.97 -13.14 8.00
N GLY A 103 -20.73 -13.85 7.16
CA GLY A 103 -20.40 -14.13 5.75
C GLY A 103 -20.12 -12.92 4.88
N GLN A 104 -19.36 -13.19 3.81
CA GLN A 104 -18.98 -12.25 2.75
C GLN A 104 -20.11 -11.30 2.33
N ASP A 105 -20.03 -10.02 2.73
CA ASP A 105 -20.83 -8.98 2.10
C ASP A 105 -20.23 -8.66 0.73
N LEU A 106 -20.81 -9.27 -0.32
CA LEU A 106 -20.41 -9.06 -1.71
C LEU A 106 -20.47 -7.58 -2.10
N ARG A 107 -21.38 -6.80 -1.51
CA ARG A 107 -21.49 -5.36 -1.76
C ARG A 107 -20.28 -4.63 -1.19
N ALA A 108 -19.86 -4.97 0.03
CA ALA A 108 -18.64 -4.42 0.63
C ALA A 108 -17.41 -4.77 -0.22
N LEU A 109 -17.27 -6.04 -0.65
CA LEU A 109 -16.16 -6.49 -1.51
C LEU A 109 -16.08 -5.68 -2.81
N LEU A 110 -17.22 -5.46 -3.48
CA LEU A 110 -17.29 -4.70 -4.73
C LEU A 110 -16.91 -3.23 -4.51
N VAL A 111 -17.49 -2.57 -3.49
CA VAL A 111 -17.17 -1.17 -3.14
C VAL A 111 -15.68 -1.03 -2.88
N TRP A 112 -15.12 -1.91 -2.07
CA TRP A 112 -13.71 -1.88 -1.70
C TRP A 112 -12.77 -2.16 -2.87
N THR A 113 -13.16 -3.03 -3.78
CA THR A 113 -12.40 -3.29 -5.01
C THR A 113 -12.39 -2.07 -5.93
N VAL A 114 -13.53 -1.39 -6.09
CA VAL A 114 -13.62 -0.13 -6.85
C VAL A 114 -12.78 0.96 -6.18
N CYS A 115 -12.88 1.10 -4.86
CA CYS A 115 -12.06 2.03 -4.09
C CYS A 115 -10.56 1.73 -4.26
N ALA A 116 -10.14 0.47 -4.20
CA ALA A 116 -8.75 0.07 -4.42
C ALA A 116 -8.29 0.40 -5.85
N ALA A 117 -9.16 0.21 -6.84
CA ALA A 117 -8.88 0.52 -8.25
C ALA A 117 -8.67 2.02 -8.52
N VAL A 118 -9.37 2.88 -7.78
CA VAL A 118 -9.28 4.35 -7.94
C VAL A 118 -8.24 4.94 -7.01
N ALA A 119 -8.34 4.69 -5.70
CA ALA A 119 -7.49 5.29 -4.69
C ALA A 119 -6.07 4.69 -4.70
N GLY A 120 -5.93 3.40 -5.01
CA GLY A 120 -4.64 2.71 -5.01
C GLY A 120 -3.61 3.36 -5.95
N PRO A 121 -3.90 3.53 -7.25
CA PRO A 121 -3.02 4.22 -8.18
C PRO A 121 -2.68 5.66 -7.75
N LEU A 122 -3.67 6.42 -7.27
CA LEU A 122 -3.49 7.80 -6.83
C LEU A 122 -2.54 7.89 -5.63
N LEU A 123 -2.72 7.01 -4.64
CA LEU A 123 -1.89 6.94 -3.45
C LEU A 123 -0.50 6.38 -3.76
N GLY A 124 -0.39 5.42 -4.68
CA GLY A 124 0.90 4.93 -5.17
C GLY A 124 1.71 6.03 -5.87
N LEU A 125 1.06 6.84 -6.71
CA LEU A 125 1.69 8.02 -7.30
C LEU A 125 2.06 9.07 -6.26
N ALA A 126 1.20 9.31 -5.27
CA ALA A 126 1.52 10.21 -4.16
C ALA A 126 2.75 9.72 -3.37
N GLY A 127 2.85 8.42 -3.08
CA GLY A 127 4.02 7.81 -2.46
C GLY A 127 5.30 8.02 -3.27
N HIS A 128 5.21 7.82 -4.60
CA HIS A 128 6.30 8.11 -5.52
C HIS A 128 6.72 9.59 -5.45
N VAL A 129 5.77 10.52 -5.54
CA VAL A 129 6.04 11.97 -5.46
C VAL A 129 6.65 12.34 -4.12
N TRP A 130 6.15 11.77 -3.01
CA TRP A 130 6.67 12.01 -1.67
C TRP A 130 8.14 11.59 -1.54
N ARG A 131 8.52 10.47 -2.18
CA ARG A 131 9.89 9.95 -2.12
C ARG A 131 10.84 10.60 -3.14
N ALA A 132 10.35 10.90 -4.34
CA ALA A 132 11.16 11.38 -5.47
C ALA A 132 11.26 12.91 -5.57
N ARG A 133 10.34 13.67 -4.96
CA ARG A 133 10.33 15.14 -5.01
C ARG A 133 10.65 15.75 -3.65
N ARG A 134 10.98 17.06 -3.65
CA ARG A 134 11.22 17.88 -2.46
C ARG A 134 10.26 19.07 -2.40
N GLY A 135 10.21 19.75 -1.25
CA GLY A 135 9.40 20.96 -1.04
C GLY A 135 7.90 20.69 -1.09
N ARG A 136 7.14 21.64 -1.64
CA ARG A 136 5.66 21.64 -1.64
C ARG A 136 5.02 20.37 -2.19
N TRP A 137 5.65 19.70 -3.16
CA TRP A 137 5.12 18.47 -3.75
C TRP A 137 5.20 17.27 -2.79
N ARG A 138 6.28 17.18 -2.01
CA ARG A 138 6.41 16.16 -0.97
C ARG A 138 5.41 16.39 0.16
N THR A 139 5.24 17.65 0.57
CA THR A 139 4.25 18.01 1.59
C THR A 139 2.82 17.74 1.10
N GLY A 140 2.50 18.09 -0.15
CA GLY A 140 1.19 17.82 -0.75
C GLY A 140 0.86 16.33 -0.84
N ALA A 141 1.84 15.49 -1.19
CA ALA A 141 1.66 14.05 -1.20
C ALA A 141 1.41 13.46 0.20
N ALA A 142 2.14 13.94 1.22
CA ALA A 142 1.91 13.54 2.61
C ALA A 142 0.55 14.05 3.12
N ALA A 143 0.16 15.27 2.74
CA ALA A 143 -1.12 15.86 3.08
C ALA A 143 -2.29 15.10 2.45
N LEU A 144 -2.15 14.58 1.24
CA LEU A 144 -3.16 13.72 0.62
C LEU A 144 -3.42 12.46 1.46
N LEU A 145 -2.35 11.78 1.89
CA LEU A 145 -2.49 10.62 2.78
C LEU A 145 -3.12 11.04 4.13
N GLY A 146 -2.65 12.14 4.71
CA GLY A 146 -3.21 12.70 5.95
C GLY A 146 -4.70 13.04 5.83
N ALA A 147 -5.14 13.59 4.70
CA ALA A 147 -6.54 13.91 4.44
C ALA A 147 -7.41 12.66 4.37
N VAL A 148 -6.93 11.57 3.76
CA VAL A 148 -7.64 10.28 3.74
C VAL A 148 -7.79 9.71 5.16
N LEU A 149 -6.72 9.78 5.97
CA LEU A 149 -6.76 9.34 7.37
C LEU A 149 -7.72 10.19 8.21
N ALA A 150 -7.67 11.51 8.06
CA ALA A 150 -8.54 12.44 8.77
C ALA A 150 -10.01 12.27 8.38
N ALA A 151 -10.30 12.07 7.09
CA ALA A 151 -11.65 11.81 6.60
C ALA A 151 -12.21 10.48 7.16
N GLY A 152 -11.38 9.43 7.19
CA GLY A 152 -11.76 8.16 7.81
C GLY A 152 -12.07 8.31 9.30
N GLY A 153 -11.19 8.97 10.06
CA GLY A 153 -11.43 9.20 11.49
C GLY A 153 -12.64 10.11 11.78
N ALA A 154 -12.90 11.11 10.93
CA ALA A 154 -14.05 12.00 11.10
C ALA A 154 -15.39 11.30 10.85
N PHE A 155 -15.46 10.38 9.88
CA PHE A 155 -16.67 9.61 9.59
C PHE A 155 -17.11 8.77 10.80
N GLU A 156 -16.14 8.18 11.51
CA GLU A 156 -16.38 7.34 12.69
C GLU A 156 -16.74 8.12 13.95
N LEU A 157 -16.38 9.41 14.04
CA LEU A 157 -16.76 10.27 15.17
C LEU A 157 -18.20 10.81 15.07
N ILE A 158 -18.81 10.75 13.88
CA ILE A 158 -20.13 11.33 13.59
C ILE A 158 -21.20 10.24 13.38
N GLY A 159 -20.76 8.99 13.14
CA GLY A 159 -21.61 7.82 12.85
C GLY A 159 -22.12 7.06 14.07
#